data_AF-A0A1F8NBE7-F1
#
_entry.id   AF-A0A1F8NBE7-F1
#
_cell.length_a   1.000
_cell.length_b   1.000
_cell.length_c   1.000
_cell.angle_alpha   90.00
_cell.angle_beta   90.00
_cell.angle_gamma   90.00
#
_symmetry.space_group_name_H-M   'P 1'
#
loop_
_entity.id
_entity.type
_entity.pdbx_description
1 polymer ?
#
loop_
_entity_poly.entity_id
_entity_poly.type
_entity_poly.pdbx_seq_one_letter_code
_entity_poly.pdbx_strand_id
1 'polypeptide(L)'
;MSVRNISWRGEGLLPRPLNTGALRYTVLAPARVDAISIHHTTGIGLPASATVAQEIAYIRAIDYYHRTRRGLDAIGYQMMAFASGRVYVTAPLDRYGAAVALQNGHTLSLALPGDFSVKAPSAGHLTAAAVAVAHVDAYLARKVVLRPHYYWRGTACPGATYPTWAPRLRPTTLYYTVKSGDTAYSIARAHALTFARLTALNPTGPVPAPSRPRPWDGNWSRIYPGDKVRVR
;
A
#
# COMPACT_ATOMS: atom_id res chain seq x y z
N MET A 1 7.62 4.69 6.55
CA MET A 1 6.72 3.65 7.10
C MET A 1 7.32 2.31 6.73
N SER A 2 7.61 1.45 7.70
CA SER A 2 8.13 0.10 7.44
C SER A 2 6.97 -0.89 7.21
N VAL A 3 7.17 -1.83 6.29
CA VAL A 3 6.27 -2.97 6.10
C VAL A 3 6.75 -4.09 7.01
N ARG A 4 5.85 -4.66 7.82
CA ARG A 4 6.17 -5.78 8.72
C ARG A 4 5.70 -7.10 8.14
N ASN A 5 6.56 -8.11 8.14
CA ASN A 5 6.18 -9.44 7.69
C ASN A 5 5.77 -10.30 8.88
N ILE A 6 4.46 -10.40 9.13
CA ILE A 6 3.91 -11.16 10.25
C ILE A 6 3.43 -12.55 9.87
N SER A 7 3.57 -12.92 8.59
CA SER A 7 3.25 -14.26 8.09
C SER A 7 4.08 -15.34 8.80
N TRP A 8 3.70 -16.60 8.63
CA TRP A 8 4.45 -17.75 9.16
C TRP A 8 5.87 -17.92 8.60
N ARG A 9 6.27 -17.15 7.57
CA ARG A 9 7.65 -17.09 7.06
C ARG A 9 8.42 -15.84 7.49
N GLY A 10 7.75 -14.90 8.13
CA GLY A 10 8.37 -13.72 8.72
C GLY A 10 8.48 -13.87 10.23
N GLU A 11 7.87 -12.96 10.96
CA GLU A 11 7.82 -12.93 12.43
C GLU A 11 7.00 -14.08 13.04
N GLY A 12 6.27 -14.88 12.25
CA GLY A 12 5.58 -16.07 12.74
C GLY A 12 4.34 -15.78 13.59
N LEU A 13 3.73 -14.60 13.46
CA LEU A 13 2.59 -14.19 14.29
C LEU A 13 1.24 -14.72 13.77
N LEU A 14 1.21 -15.28 12.55
CA LEU A 14 0.07 -15.98 11.97
C LEU A 14 0.36 -17.48 11.84
N PRO A 15 -0.66 -18.35 12.00
CA PRO A 15 -0.47 -19.80 11.92
C PRO A 15 0.01 -20.24 10.53
N ARG A 16 0.73 -21.38 10.48
CA ARG A 16 1.07 -22.02 9.21
C ARG A 16 -0.22 -22.42 8.44
N PRO A 17 -0.18 -22.47 7.10
CA PRO A 17 -1.32 -22.94 6.33
C PRO A 17 -1.71 -24.37 6.70
N LEU A 18 -3.00 -24.66 6.70
CA LEU A 18 -3.51 -26.03 6.82
C LEU A 18 -3.07 -26.85 5.59
N ASN A 19 -2.92 -28.16 5.75
CA ASN A 19 -2.64 -29.07 4.63
C ASN A 19 -3.94 -29.67 4.08
N THR A 20 -4.97 -28.83 3.89
CA THR A 20 -6.32 -29.26 3.51
C THR A 20 -6.62 -29.11 2.01
N GLY A 21 -5.66 -28.58 1.23
CA GLY A 21 -5.71 -28.57 -0.23
C GLY A 21 -6.54 -27.43 -0.82
N ALA A 22 -7.33 -26.72 -0.01
CA ALA A 22 -8.08 -25.55 -0.41
C ALA A 22 -7.13 -24.35 -0.50
N LEU A 23 -6.59 -24.19 -1.72
CA LEU A 23 -5.51 -23.26 -2.04
C LEU A 23 -4.24 -23.63 -1.30
N ARG A 24 -3.68 -24.76 -1.75
CA ARG A 24 -2.25 -25.04 -1.62
C ARG A 24 -1.55 -23.70 -1.81
N TYR A 25 -0.90 -23.21 -0.77
CA TYR A 25 0.09 -22.13 -0.84
C TYR A 25 1.20 -22.62 -1.78
N THR A 26 0.85 -22.60 -3.06
CA THR A 26 1.61 -23.08 -4.19
C THR A 26 2.54 -21.93 -4.56
N VAL A 27 3.68 -22.26 -5.12
CA VAL A 27 4.64 -21.27 -5.58
C VAL A 27 3.93 -20.32 -6.55
N LEU A 28 3.93 -19.04 -6.21
CA LEU A 28 3.56 -17.97 -7.14
C LEU A 28 4.85 -17.43 -7.72
N ALA A 29 5.13 -17.75 -8.99
CA ALA A 29 6.27 -17.19 -9.68
C ALA A 29 6.05 -15.67 -9.86
N PRO A 30 6.97 -14.80 -9.37
CA PRO A 30 6.82 -13.35 -9.51
C PRO A 30 6.62 -12.88 -10.95
N ALA A 31 7.20 -13.59 -11.93
CA ALA A 31 7.04 -13.31 -13.36
C ALA A 31 5.59 -13.46 -13.85
N ARG A 32 4.77 -14.29 -13.21
CA ARG A 32 3.35 -14.51 -13.58
C ARG A 32 2.41 -13.44 -13.04
N VAL A 33 2.85 -12.63 -12.08
CA VAL A 33 1.96 -11.65 -11.43
C VAL A 33 1.68 -10.48 -12.37
N ASP A 34 0.45 -10.29 -12.83
CA ASP A 34 0.10 -9.19 -13.74
C ASP A 34 -0.76 -8.10 -13.09
N ALA A 35 -1.31 -8.38 -11.90
CA ALA A 35 -2.12 -7.44 -11.16
C ALA A 35 -1.99 -7.55 -9.63
N ILE A 36 -2.28 -6.42 -8.95
CA ILE A 36 -2.61 -6.40 -7.53
C ILE A 36 -4.13 -6.28 -7.40
N SER A 37 -4.76 -7.28 -6.78
CA SER A 37 -6.18 -7.26 -6.46
C SER A 37 -6.41 -6.41 -5.19
N ILE A 38 -7.28 -5.40 -5.29
CA ILE A 38 -7.58 -4.47 -4.20
C ILE A 38 -8.89 -4.86 -3.53
N HIS A 39 -8.85 -4.99 -2.20
CA HIS A 39 -9.95 -5.47 -1.38
C HIS A 39 -10.28 -4.53 -0.22
N HIS A 40 -11.55 -4.54 0.20
CA HIS A 40 -11.97 -4.09 1.52
C HIS A 40 -12.34 -5.32 2.38
N THR A 41 -12.61 -5.15 3.67
CA THR A 41 -13.00 -6.27 4.56
C THR A 41 -14.47 -6.27 4.96
N THR A 42 -15.27 -5.35 4.42
CA THR A 42 -16.72 -5.14 4.67
C THR A 42 -17.14 -4.85 6.12
N GLY A 43 -16.20 -4.75 7.07
CA GLY A 43 -16.47 -4.37 8.46
C GLY A 43 -16.15 -2.89 8.73
N ILE A 44 -16.35 -2.44 9.98
CA ILE A 44 -16.01 -1.06 10.40
C ILE A 44 -14.51 -0.73 10.30
N GLY A 45 -13.65 -1.75 10.16
CA GLY A 45 -12.20 -1.59 10.17
C GLY A 45 -11.68 -1.27 11.58
N LEU A 46 -10.55 -0.58 11.64
CA LEU A 46 -9.97 -0.09 12.89
C LEU A 46 -9.63 1.40 12.76
N PRO A 47 -9.70 2.19 13.86
CA PRO A 47 -9.37 3.61 13.84
C PRO A 47 -7.87 3.84 13.62
N ALA A 48 -7.49 5.04 13.20
CA ALA A 48 -6.08 5.41 12.99
C ALA A 48 -5.25 5.35 14.29
N SER A 49 -5.89 5.46 15.46
CA SER A 49 -5.27 5.34 16.77
C SER A 49 -5.10 3.89 17.25
N ALA A 50 -5.54 2.89 16.47
CA ALA A 50 -5.40 1.50 16.85
C ALA A 50 -3.94 1.16 17.16
N THR A 51 -3.72 0.23 18.09
CA THR A 51 -2.39 -0.28 18.43
C THR A 51 -1.97 -1.39 17.47
N VAL A 52 -0.68 -1.70 17.45
CA VAL A 52 -0.14 -2.86 16.73
C VAL A 52 -0.84 -4.16 17.17
N ALA A 53 -1.08 -4.33 18.47
CA ALA A 53 -1.72 -5.54 19.01
C ALA A 53 -3.16 -5.69 18.50
N GLN A 54 -3.93 -4.59 18.45
CA GLN A 54 -5.30 -4.60 17.91
C GLN A 54 -5.32 -4.97 16.42
N GLU A 55 -4.37 -4.47 15.63
CA GLU A 55 -4.29 -4.80 14.21
C GLU A 55 -3.90 -6.27 13.98
N ILE A 56 -2.93 -6.79 14.73
CA ILE A 56 -2.56 -8.21 14.65
C ILE A 56 -3.75 -9.08 15.06
N ALA A 57 -4.50 -8.71 16.11
CA ALA A 57 -5.71 -9.42 16.52
C ALA A 57 -6.79 -9.39 15.41
N TYR A 58 -6.96 -8.26 14.73
CA TYR A 58 -7.87 -8.12 13.60
C TYR A 58 -7.48 -9.05 12.43
N ILE A 59 -6.19 -9.12 12.10
CA ILE A 59 -5.68 -10.01 11.05
C ILE A 59 -5.90 -11.48 11.44
N ARG A 60 -5.65 -11.84 12.71
CA ARG A 60 -5.91 -13.19 13.23
C ARG A 60 -7.39 -13.57 13.17
N ALA A 61 -8.30 -12.63 13.45
CA ALA A 61 -9.73 -12.88 13.33
C ALA A 61 -10.14 -13.18 11.87
N ILE A 62 -9.55 -12.48 10.91
CA ILE A 62 -9.76 -12.76 9.47
C ILE A 62 -9.18 -14.12 9.09
N ASP A 63 -7.96 -14.45 9.51
CA ASP A 63 -7.36 -15.78 9.28
C ASP A 63 -8.25 -16.91 9.84
N TYR A 64 -8.74 -16.75 11.07
CA TYR A 64 -9.65 -17.69 11.71
C TYR A 64 -10.96 -17.86 10.92
N TYR A 65 -11.59 -16.74 10.52
CA TYR A 65 -12.81 -16.78 9.69
C TYR A 65 -12.56 -17.47 8.34
N HIS A 66 -11.44 -17.16 7.67
CA HIS A 66 -11.07 -17.77 6.40
C HIS A 66 -10.91 -19.30 6.53
N ARG A 67 -10.28 -19.80 7.59
CA ARG A 67 -10.13 -21.24 7.82
C ARG A 67 -11.45 -21.91 8.16
N THR A 68 -12.20 -21.34 9.10
CA THR A 68 -13.36 -22.02 9.70
C THR A 68 -14.67 -21.84 8.95
N ARG A 69 -14.81 -20.74 8.19
CA ARG A 69 -16.06 -20.41 7.50
C ARG A 69 -15.94 -20.42 5.99
N ARG A 70 -14.73 -20.23 5.46
CA ARG A 70 -14.47 -20.18 4.01
C ARG A 70 -13.68 -21.40 3.53
N GLY A 71 -13.25 -22.27 4.44
CA GLY A 71 -12.48 -23.49 4.13
C GLY A 71 -11.13 -23.20 3.51
N LEU A 72 -10.52 -22.04 3.77
CA LEU A 72 -9.23 -21.66 3.21
C LEU A 72 -8.08 -22.16 4.09
N ASP A 73 -6.95 -22.54 3.50
CA ASP A 73 -5.81 -23.03 4.26
C ASP A 73 -5.17 -21.95 5.18
N ALA A 74 -5.33 -20.66 4.86
CA ALA A 74 -4.91 -19.53 5.69
C ALA A 74 -5.66 -18.24 5.30
N ILE A 75 -5.29 -17.10 5.89
CA ILE A 75 -5.73 -15.78 5.43
C ILE A 75 -5.55 -15.63 3.91
N GLY A 76 -6.59 -15.17 3.22
CA GLY A 76 -6.55 -15.07 1.77
C GLY A 76 -5.82 -13.86 1.20
N TYR A 77 -5.59 -12.83 2.02
CA TYR A 77 -4.87 -11.64 1.61
C TYR A 77 -3.38 -11.78 1.91
N GLN A 78 -2.52 -11.37 0.98
CA GLN A 78 -1.07 -11.35 1.19
C GLN A 78 -0.59 -10.07 1.86
N MET A 79 -1.26 -8.95 1.60
CA MET A 79 -0.96 -7.65 2.19
C MET A 79 -2.20 -7.07 2.87
N MET A 80 -1.99 -6.39 4.01
CA MET A 80 -3.01 -5.57 4.65
C MET A 80 -2.45 -4.20 5.03
N ALA A 81 -3.19 -3.14 4.69
CA ALA A 81 -2.84 -1.76 5.03
C ALA A 81 -3.91 -1.16 5.94
N PHE A 82 -3.52 -0.58 7.08
CA PHE A 82 -4.44 -0.07 8.10
C PHE A 82 -4.53 1.46 8.11
N ALA A 83 -5.63 1.98 8.65
CA ALA A 83 -5.86 3.42 8.79
C ALA A 83 -4.83 4.13 9.67
N SER A 84 -4.12 3.38 10.52
CA SER A 84 -3.01 3.87 11.35
C SER A 84 -1.74 4.24 10.59
N GLY A 85 -1.64 3.89 9.30
CA GLY A 85 -0.42 4.04 8.51
C GLY A 85 0.45 2.77 8.45
N ARG A 86 0.11 1.70 9.18
CA ARG A 86 0.90 0.46 9.21
C ARG A 86 0.49 -0.52 8.11
N VAL A 87 1.46 -1.29 7.64
CA VAL A 87 1.32 -2.26 6.55
C VAL A 87 1.93 -3.59 6.96
N TYR A 88 1.22 -4.67 6.67
CA TYR A 88 1.60 -6.02 7.02
C TYR A 88 1.63 -6.94 5.79
N VAL A 89 2.70 -7.73 5.66
CA VAL A 89 2.68 -8.97 4.86
C VAL A 89 2.06 -10.04 5.75
N THR A 90 0.87 -10.49 5.38
CA THR A 90 0.08 -11.48 6.11
C THR A 90 0.24 -12.88 5.54
N ALA A 91 0.64 -12.97 4.28
CA ALA A 91 1.05 -14.21 3.64
C ALA A 91 2.23 -13.99 2.70
N PRO A 92 3.15 -14.97 2.51
CA PRO A 92 4.32 -14.80 1.67
C PRO A 92 3.96 -14.43 0.23
N LEU A 93 4.69 -13.45 -0.35
CA LEU A 93 4.45 -12.96 -1.72
C LEU A 93 4.90 -13.95 -2.81
N ASP A 94 5.66 -14.98 -2.44
CA ASP A 94 6.05 -16.09 -3.33
C ASP A 94 5.05 -17.25 -3.30
N ARG A 95 3.85 -17.01 -2.76
CA ARG A 95 2.80 -18.00 -2.64
C ARG A 95 1.43 -17.46 -3.02
N TYR A 96 0.56 -18.37 -3.45
CA TYR A 96 -0.83 -18.07 -3.78
C TYR A 96 -1.53 -17.47 -2.56
N GLY A 97 -2.25 -16.38 -2.77
CA GLY A 97 -3.31 -15.97 -1.84
C GLY A 97 -4.61 -16.73 -2.10
N ALA A 98 -5.67 -16.30 -1.42
CA ALA A 98 -7.04 -16.81 -1.58
C ALA A 98 -8.06 -15.68 -1.79
N ALA A 99 -7.62 -14.56 -2.36
CA ALA A 99 -8.40 -13.34 -2.38
C ALA A 99 -9.42 -13.30 -3.54
N VAL A 100 -9.08 -13.87 -4.70
CA VAL A 100 -9.93 -13.85 -5.91
C VAL A 100 -9.95 -15.25 -6.53
N ALA A 101 -11.11 -15.90 -6.51
CA ALA A 101 -11.27 -17.25 -7.07
C ALA A 101 -10.80 -17.30 -8.53
N LEU A 102 -10.06 -18.35 -8.90
CA LEU A 102 -9.47 -18.57 -10.22
C LEU A 102 -8.39 -17.57 -10.68
N GLN A 103 -8.12 -16.50 -9.92
CA GLN A 103 -7.13 -15.47 -10.29
C GLN A 103 -5.89 -15.45 -9.37
N ASN A 104 -5.88 -16.27 -8.32
CA ASN A 104 -4.79 -16.28 -7.33
C ASN A 104 -3.41 -16.68 -7.92
N GLY A 105 -3.37 -17.33 -9.09
CA GLY A 105 -2.12 -17.77 -9.74
C GLY A 105 -1.36 -16.70 -10.52
N HIS A 106 -1.92 -15.49 -10.63
CA HIS A 106 -1.30 -14.35 -11.33
C HIS A 106 -1.56 -13.01 -10.61
N THR A 107 -2.09 -13.04 -9.39
CA THR A 107 -2.37 -11.84 -8.61
C THR A 107 -1.72 -11.88 -7.23
N LEU A 108 -1.26 -10.71 -6.78
CA LEU A 108 -1.04 -10.45 -5.36
C LEU A 108 -2.23 -9.65 -4.82
N SER A 109 -2.50 -9.72 -3.53
CA SER A 109 -3.69 -9.12 -2.93
C SER A 109 -3.34 -8.11 -1.84
N LEU A 110 -4.06 -7.00 -1.83
CA LEU A 110 -3.99 -5.95 -0.82
C LEU A 110 -5.40 -5.68 -0.28
N ALA A 111 -5.60 -5.93 1.02
CA ALA A 111 -6.84 -5.59 1.72
C ALA A 111 -6.68 -4.35 2.60
N LEU A 112 -7.71 -3.50 2.58
CA LEU A 112 -7.88 -2.35 3.47
C LEU A 112 -9.02 -2.65 4.44
N PRO A 113 -8.79 -2.73 5.77
CA PRO A 113 -9.84 -2.94 6.76
C PRO A 113 -10.90 -1.83 6.74
N GLY A 114 -12.14 -2.17 6.44
CA GLY A 114 -13.21 -1.20 6.30
C GLY A 114 -14.29 -1.61 5.30
N ASP A 115 -15.34 -0.81 5.22
CA ASP A 115 -16.32 -0.82 4.14
C ASP A 115 -16.27 0.52 3.41
N PHE A 116 -15.91 0.46 2.13
CA PHE A 116 -15.80 1.62 1.24
C PHE A 116 -16.88 1.66 0.16
N SER A 117 -18.02 1.03 0.43
CA SER A 117 -19.18 1.06 -0.46
C SER A 117 -19.74 2.48 -0.61
N VAL A 118 -19.73 3.27 0.47
CA VAL A 118 -20.27 4.64 0.48
C VAL A 118 -19.22 5.70 0.81
N LYS A 119 -18.24 5.37 1.67
CA LYS A 119 -17.21 6.31 2.14
C LYS A 119 -15.82 5.85 1.72
N ALA A 120 -15.01 6.74 1.15
CA ALA A 120 -13.63 6.43 0.81
C ALA A 120 -12.75 6.20 2.06
N PRO A 121 -11.64 5.43 1.96
CA PRO A 121 -10.67 5.33 3.04
C PRO A 121 -10.07 6.69 3.41
N SER A 122 -9.62 6.84 4.66
CA SER A 122 -8.96 8.08 5.10
C SER A 122 -7.62 8.32 4.38
N ALA A 123 -7.13 9.55 4.40
CA ALA A 123 -5.84 9.88 3.77
C ALA A 123 -4.65 9.08 4.35
N GLY A 124 -4.65 8.82 5.66
CA GLY A 124 -3.64 7.97 6.31
C GLY A 124 -3.73 6.52 5.85
N HIS A 125 -4.96 6.02 5.69
CA HIS A 125 -5.21 4.67 5.17
C HIS A 125 -4.73 4.49 3.73
N LEU A 126 -5.03 5.47 2.86
CA LEU A 126 -4.57 5.47 1.47
C LEU A 126 -3.03 5.60 1.38
N THR A 127 -2.40 6.30 2.31
CA THR A 127 -0.94 6.37 2.40
C THR A 127 -0.35 5.00 2.73
N ALA A 128 -0.92 4.27 3.69
CA ALA A 128 -0.52 2.90 3.99
C ALA A 128 -0.71 1.97 2.79
N ALA A 129 -1.85 2.08 2.10
CA ALA A 129 -2.14 1.26 0.92
C ALA A 129 -1.17 1.55 -0.24
N ALA A 130 -0.77 2.81 -0.45
CA ALA A 130 0.26 3.17 -1.42
C ALA A 130 1.64 2.58 -1.05
N VAL A 131 2.00 2.56 0.24
CA VAL A 131 3.22 1.88 0.72
C VAL A 131 3.16 0.38 0.44
N ALA A 132 2.00 -0.25 0.63
CA ALA A 132 1.80 -1.66 0.33
C ALA A 132 1.97 -1.96 -1.17
N VAL A 133 1.40 -1.12 -2.04
CA VAL A 133 1.57 -1.23 -3.50
C VAL A 133 3.04 -1.06 -3.90
N ALA A 134 3.73 -0.05 -3.36
CA ALA A 134 5.15 0.17 -3.63
C ALA A 134 6.03 -1.00 -3.14
N HIS A 135 5.66 -1.64 -2.02
CA HIS A 135 6.35 -2.83 -1.54
C HIS A 135 6.20 -4.01 -2.51
N VAL A 136 5.00 -4.21 -3.06
CA VAL A 136 4.77 -5.22 -4.09
C VAL A 136 5.54 -4.90 -5.38
N ASP A 137 5.55 -3.65 -5.83
CA ASP A 137 6.32 -3.25 -7.01
C ASP A 137 7.82 -3.54 -6.85
N ALA A 138 8.37 -3.22 -5.66
CA ALA A 138 9.76 -3.49 -5.34
C ALA A 138 10.05 -4.99 -5.33
N TYR A 139 9.17 -5.79 -4.73
CA TYR A 139 9.28 -7.25 -4.74
C TYR A 139 9.25 -7.84 -6.16
N LEU A 140 8.42 -7.30 -7.04
CA LEU A 140 8.31 -7.74 -8.44
C LEU A 140 9.38 -7.14 -9.35
N ALA A 141 10.14 -6.14 -8.87
CA ALA A 141 11.02 -5.28 -9.68
C ALA A 141 10.33 -4.61 -10.89
N ARG A 142 8.99 -4.45 -10.84
CA ARG A 142 8.19 -3.82 -11.90
C ARG A 142 6.82 -3.42 -11.36
N LYS A 143 6.13 -2.53 -12.10
CA LYS A 143 4.74 -2.16 -11.82
C LYS A 143 3.78 -3.13 -12.51
N VAL A 144 2.70 -3.46 -11.80
CA VAL A 144 1.57 -4.25 -12.28
C VAL A 144 0.26 -3.49 -12.13
N VAL A 145 -0.77 -3.88 -12.87
CA VAL A 145 -2.05 -3.16 -12.88
C VAL A 145 -2.73 -3.31 -11.51
N LEU A 146 -3.34 -2.23 -11.00
CA LEU A 146 -4.23 -2.33 -9.84
C LEU A 146 -5.64 -2.65 -10.33
N ARG A 147 -6.22 -3.75 -9.85
CA ARG A 147 -7.57 -4.19 -10.22
C ARG A 147 -8.44 -4.29 -8.97
N PRO A 148 -9.61 -3.64 -8.92
CA PRO A 148 -10.57 -3.89 -7.84
C PRO A 148 -11.09 -5.32 -7.96
N HIS A 149 -11.44 -5.97 -6.84
CA HIS A 149 -11.95 -7.35 -6.89
C HIS A 149 -13.17 -7.50 -7.83
N TYR A 150 -14.09 -6.53 -7.85
CA TYR A 150 -15.26 -6.53 -8.75
C TYR A 150 -14.90 -6.58 -10.24
N TYR A 151 -13.65 -6.30 -10.62
CA TYR A 151 -13.18 -6.47 -12.00
C TYR A 151 -13.38 -7.91 -12.49
N TRP A 152 -13.18 -8.89 -11.61
CA TRP A 152 -13.38 -10.31 -11.91
C TRP A 152 -14.81 -10.81 -11.61
N ARG A 153 -15.75 -9.88 -11.42
CA ARG A 153 -17.19 -10.10 -11.19
C ARG A 153 -17.49 -10.81 -9.85
N GLY A 154 -18.78 -10.97 -9.52
CA GLY A 154 -19.23 -11.73 -8.35
C GLY A 154 -19.10 -11.03 -6.99
N THR A 155 -18.76 -9.74 -6.96
CA THR A 155 -18.63 -8.96 -5.72
C THR A 155 -18.69 -7.46 -5.99
N ALA A 156 -19.01 -6.65 -4.97
CA ALA A 156 -18.89 -5.19 -4.99
C ALA A 156 -17.52 -4.70 -4.45
N CYS A 157 -16.68 -5.60 -3.95
CA CYS A 157 -15.38 -5.30 -3.34
C CYS A 157 -14.41 -4.61 -4.34
N PRO A 158 -13.67 -3.55 -3.96
CA PRO A 158 -13.47 -3.00 -2.61
C PRO A 158 -14.47 -1.88 -2.25
N GLY A 159 -15.63 -1.83 -2.89
CA GLY A 159 -16.68 -0.84 -2.67
C GLY A 159 -16.80 0.17 -3.82
N ALA A 160 -17.98 0.76 -3.97
CA ALA A 160 -18.31 1.65 -5.09
C ALA A 160 -17.47 2.93 -5.14
N THR A 161 -16.86 3.34 -4.03
CA THR A 161 -15.99 4.52 -4.01
C THR A 161 -14.61 4.29 -4.64
N TYR A 162 -14.23 3.04 -4.99
CA TYR A 162 -12.91 2.70 -5.55
C TYR A 162 -12.36 3.67 -6.60
N PRO A 163 -13.14 4.08 -7.63
CA PRO A 163 -12.63 4.98 -8.66
C PRO A 163 -12.13 6.33 -8.12
N THR A 164 -12.67 6.79 -6.99
CA THR A 164 -12.32 8.09 -6.40
C THR A 164 -10.95 8.09 -5.72
N TRP A 165 -10.44 6.93 -5.31
CA TRP A 165 -9.20 6.82 -4.53
C TRP A 165 -8.14 5.90 -5.13
N ALA A 166 -8.48 5.06 -6.12
CA ALA A 166 -7.51 4.21 -6.81
C ALA A 166 -6.25 4.96 -7.33
N PRO A 167 -6.36 6.18 -7.91
CA PRO A 167 -5.18 6.94 -8.34
C PRO A 167 -4.20 7.27 -7.20
N ARG A 168 -4.68 7.32 -5.95
CA ARG A 168 -3.85 7.63 -4.77
C ARG A 168 -3.00 6.45 -4.31
N LEU A 169 -3.25 5.23 -4.80
CA LEU A 169 -2.46 4.05 -4.48
C LEU A 169 -1.13 3.97 -5.26
N ARG A 170 -1.05 4.65 -6.40
CA ARG A 170 0.18 4.83 -7.17
C ARG A 170 0.34 6.32 -7.44
N PRO A 171 0.69 7.12 -6.41
CA PRO A 171 0.91 8.53 -6.62
C PRO A 171 2.01 8.68 -7.68
N THR A 172 1.72 9.43 -8.73
CA THR A 172 2.74 9.79 -9.70
C THR A 172 3.75 10.68 -9.00
N THR A 173 5.03 10.29 -9.05
CA THR A 173 6.09 11.16 -8.57
C THR A 173 6.08 12.42 -9.41
N LEU A 174 5.76 13.54 -8.78
CA LEU A 174 5.71 14.84 -9.45
C LEU A 174 6.83 15.69 -8.87
N TYR A 175 7.64 16.25 -9.76
CA TYR A 175 8.60 17.28 -9.39
C TYR A 175 8.05 18.64 -9.79
N TYR A 176 8.19 19.61 -8.90
CA TYR A 176 8.09 21.02 -9.21
C TYR A 176 9.49 21.57 -9.48
N THR A 177 9.62 22.33 -10.56
CA THR A 177 10.86 23.07 -10.85
C THR A 177 10.79 24.42 -10.16
N VAL A 178 11.71 24.67 -9.23
CA VAL A 178 11.82 25.92 -8.47
C VAL A 178 11.96 27.11 -9.44
N LYS A 179 11.23 28.19 -9.17
CA LYS A 179 11.29 29.46 -9.91
C LYS A 179 11.91 30.56 -9.05
N SER A 180 12.28 31.67 -9.68
CA SER A 180 12.78 32.83 -8.94
C SER A 180 11.72 33.35 -7.97
N GLY A 181 12.12 33.60 -6.71
CA GLY A 181 11.22 34.04 -5.63
C GLY A 181 10.49 32.92 -4.89
N ASP A 182 10.63 31.66 -5.32
CA ASP A 182 10.05 30.54 -4.58
C ASP A 182 10.77 30.30 -3.24
N THR A 183 9.99 29.87 -2.26
CA THR A 183 10.48 29.28 -1.02
C THR A 183 9.92 27.87 -0.90
N ALA A 184 10.57 27.01 -0.11
CA ALA A 184 10.04 25.68 0.16
C ALA A 184 8.63 25.74 0.77
N TYR A 185 8.33 26.76 1.57
CA TYR A 185 7.00 27.01 2.13
C TYR A 185 5.97 27.41 1.06
N SER A 186 6.30 28.32 0.13
CA SER A 186 5.37 28.71 -0.94
C SER A 186 5.07 27.56 -1.88
N ILE A 187 6.08 26.76 -2.23
CA ILE A 187 5.93 25.54 -3.03
C ILE A 187 5.05 24.52 -2.29
N ALA A 188 5.33 24.23 -1.02
CA ALA A 188 4.53 23.30 -0.23
C ALA A 188 3.05 23.72 -0.24
N ARG A 189 2.77 24.99 0.08
CA ARG A 189 1.41 25.53 0.10
C ARG A 189 0.72 25.44 -1.25
N ALA A 190 1.40 25.80 -2.33
CA ALA A 190 0.86 25.73 -3.70
C ALA A 190 0.48 24.30 -4.11
N HIS A 191 1.15 23.30 -3.55
CA HIS A 191 0.87 21.88 -3.78
C HIS A 191 0.03 21.22 -2.67
N ALA A 192 -0.62 22.01 -1.82
CA ALA A 192 -1.43 21.55 -0.69
C ALA A 192 -0.68 20.61 0.28
N LEU A 193 0.61 20.89 0.50
CA LEU A 193 1.48 20.21 1.46
C LEU A 193 1.83 21.13 2.63
N THR A 194 2.09 20.53 3.79
CA THR A 194 2.86 21.20 4.85
C THR A 194 4.34 21.18 4.50
N PHE A 195 5.12 22.11 5.03
CA PHE A 195 6.58 22.09 4.88
C PHE A 195 7.19 20.76 5.38
N ALA A 196 6.71 20.25 6.52
CA ALA A 196 7.11 18.95 7.05
C ALA A 196 6.83 17.80 6.05
N ARG A 197 5.70 17.84 5.33
CA ARG A 197 5.40 16.83 4.30
C ARG A 197 6.29 16.98 3.07
N LEU A 198 6.55 18.21 2.62
CA LEU A 198 7.45 18.49 1.50
C LEU A 198 8.85 17.95 1.77
N THR A 199 9.40 18.26 2.95
CA THR A 199 10.74 17.79 3.34
C THR A 199 10.79 16.26 3.49
N ALA A 200 9.74 15.63 4.03
CA ALA A 200 9.64 14.18 4.09
C ALA A 200 9.58 13.50 2.70
N LEU A 201 9.06 14.17 1.67
CA LEU A 201 9.11 13.68 0.28
C LEU A 201 10.51 13.80 -0.35
N ASN A 202 11.38 14.63 0.24
CA ASN A 202 12.71 14.97 -0.25
C ASN A 202 13.77 14.79 0.86
N PRO A 203 13.97 13.56 1.36
CA PRO A 203 14.84 13.31 2.51
C PRO A 203 16.31 13.70 2.27
N THR A 204 16.73 13.74 1.01
CA THR A 204 18.07 14.16 0.56
C THR A 204 18.08 15.57 -0.03
N GLY A 205 17.04 16.37 0.22
CA GLY A 205 16.86 17.68 -0.38
C GLY A 205 16.30 17.66 -1.81
N PRO A 206 16.17 18.84 -2.44
CA PRO A 206 15.83 18.94 -3.86
C PRO A 206 16.93 18.36 -4.74
N VAL A 207 16.55 17.89 -5.93
CA VAL A 207 17.53 17.52 -6.97
C VAL A 207 18.09 18.82 -7.56
N PRO A 208 19.41 19.07 -7.49
CA PRO A 208 19.99 20.30 -8.01
C PRO A 208 19.78 20.47 -9.51
N ALA A 209 19.61 21.71 -9.97
CA ALA A 209 19.67 22.03 -11.39
C ALA A 209 21.00 21.52 -12.00
N PRO A 210 21.01 20.97 -13.24
CA PRO A 210 22.26 20.56 -13.89
C PRO A 210 23.29 21.68 -14.04
N SER A 211 22.83 22.94 -14.18
CA SER A 211 23.67 24.13 -14.23
C SER A 211 24.29 24.52 -12.88
N ARG A 212 23.85 23.89 -11.77
CA ARG A 212 24.32 24.20 -10.40
C ARG A 212 24.36 22.93 -9.53
N PRO A 213 25.24 21.97 -9.86
CA PRO A 213 25.41 20.77 -9.05
C PRO A 213 25.99 21.13 -7.68
N ARG A 214 25.41 20.57 -6.61
CA ARG A 214 25.88 20.76 -5.24
C ARG A 214 25.37 19.65 -4.31
N PRO A 215 26.11 19.30 -3.25
CA PRO A 215 25.56 18.45 -2.20
C PRO A 215 24.46 19.17 -1.44
N TRP A 216 23.54 18.41 -0.86
CA TRP A 216 22.51 18.96 0.01
C TRP A 216 23.05 19.21 1.41
N ASP A 217 22.92 20.44 1.90
CA ASP A 217 23.42 20.90 3.21
C ASP A 217 22.32 20.93 4.30
N GLY A 218 21.10 20.48 3.97
CA GLY A 218 19.95 20.51 4.87
C GLY A 218 19.20 21.85 4.88
N ASN A 219 19.68 22.89 4.21
CA ASN A 219 19.13 24.23 4.33
C ASN A 219 18.06 24.55 3.26
N TRP A 220 16.80 24.45 3.65
CA TRP A 220 15.63 24.71 2.79
C TRP A 220 15.44 26.18 2.37
N SER A 221 16.23 27.13 2.89
CA SER A 221 16.31 28.48 2.32
C SER A 221 17.23 28.56 1.09
N ARG A 222 18.05 27.52 0.84
CA ARG A 222 19.00 27.43 -0.29
C ARG A 222 18.49 26.54 -1.42
N ILE A 223 17.23 26.78 -1.80
CA ILE A 223 16.67 26.28 -3.06
C ILE A 223 16.82 27.35 -4.13
N TYR A 224 17.15 26.95 -5.36
CA TYR A 224 17.43 27.88 -6.45
C TYR A 224 16.60 27.55 -7.70
N PRO A 225 16.34 28.54 -8.57
CA PRO A 225 15.64 28.31 -9.82
C PRO A 225 16.26 27.15 -10.62
N GLY A 226 15.41 26.25 -11.11
CA GLY A 226 15.82 25.04 -11.84
C GLY A 226 16.02 23.79 -10.98
N ASP A 227 16.15 23.93 -9.65
CA ASP A 227 16.12 22.76 -8.76
C ASP A 227 14.77 22.04 -8.88
N LYS A 228 14.76 20.72 -8.72
CA LYS A 228 13.55 19.91 -8.72
C LYS A 228 13.20 19.45 -7.31
N VAL A 229 12.04 19.89 -6.83
CA VAL A 229 11.47 19.49 -5.53
C VAL A 229 10.36 18.50 -5.78
N ARG A 230 10.42 17.32 -5.15
CA ARG A 230 9.31 16.35 -5.21
C ARG A 230 8.11 16.89 -4.44
N VAL A 231 6.95 16.94 -5.09
CA VAL A 231 5.69 17.45 -4.54
C VAL A 231 4.58 16.39 -4.51
N ARG A 232 4.79 15.22 -5.12
CA ARG A 232 3.98 14.01 -4.95
C ARG A 232 4.84 12.76 -5.06
#